data_AF-A0A3C1LCP9-F1
#
_entry.id   AF-A0A3C1LCP9-F1
#
_cell.length_a   1.000
_cell.length_b   1.000
_cell.length_c   1.000
_cell.angle_alpha   90.00
_cell.angle_beta   90.00
_cell.angle_gamma   90.00
#
_symmetry.space_group_name_H-M   'P 1'
#
loop_
_entity.id
_entity.type
_entity.pdbx_description
1 polymer ?
#
loop_
_entity_poly.entity_id
_entity_poly.type
_entity_poly.pdbx_seq_one_letter_code
_entity_poly.pdbx_strand_id
1 'polypeptide(L)'
;LVAGGVLSWFVFIPLLATLVPADVVAAQLVKLGYLANLQTAGGPGSWDPASHNFSDWSTAIYRAYVRQIGAGAVAAGGFITLFKTIPTIISSFKGSLGAINKTGNNQNMVVPRTERDLNIKIVGFGSIALILLMTILPQVPGEGILSKLVLGILVVLFGAFFVTVSSRIVGLIGSSNNPISGMTIAT
;
A
#
# COMPACT_ATOMS: atom_id res chain seq x y z
N LEU A 1 14.55 3.53 -1.11
CA LEU A 1 14.06 4.89 -1.41
C LEU A 1 14.89 5.56 -2.51
N VAL A 2 16.23 5.58 -2.40
CA VAL A 2 17.13 6.19 -3.41
C VAL A 2 16.94 5.62 -4.82
N ALA A 3 16.86 4.29 -4.97
CA ALA A 3 16.73 3.67 -6.30
C ALA A 3 15.46 4.10 -7.06
N GLY A 4 14.32 4.26 -6.38
CA GLY A 4 13.07 4.69 -7.01
C GLY A 4 13.12 6.15 -7.48
N GLY A 5 13.67 7.04 -6.65
CA GLY A 5 13.89 8.44 -7.03
C GLY A 5 14.89 8.59 -8.17
N VAL A 6 16.00 7.83 -8.13
CA VAL A 6 17.00 7.82 -9.19
C VAL A 6 16.40 7.31 -10.51
N LEU A 7 15.70 6.18 -10.50
CA LEU A 7 15.03 5.66 -11.69
C LEU A 7 13.97 6.63 -12.22
N SER A 8 13.22 7.28 -11.33
CA SER A 8 12.22 8.25 -11.75
C SER A 8 12.87 9.45 -12.44
N TRP A 9 13.88 10.06 -11.81
CA TRP A 9 14.43 11.36 -12.27
C TRP A 9 15.43 11.20 -13.41
N PHE A 10 16.21 10.13 -13.41
CA PHE A 10 17.26 9.91 -14.43
C PHE A 10 16.84 8.98 -15.56
N VAL A 11 15.77 8.19 -15.40
CA VAL A 11 15.31 7.25 -16.43
C VAL A 11 13.92 7.61 -16.90
N PHE A 12 12.89 7.46 -16.05
CA PHE A 12 11.51 7.56 -16.51
C PHE A 12 11.13 8.96 -17.01
N ILE A 13 11.45 10.03 -16.28
CA ILE A 13 11.13 11.40 -16.69
C ILE A 13 11.80 11.76 -18.02
N PRO A 14 13.13 11.68 -18.20
CA PRO A 14 13.77 12.05 -19.46
C PRO A 14 13.34 11.13 -20.62
N LEU A 15 13.14 9.84 -20.36
CA LEU A 15 12.67 8.89 -21.37
C LEU A 15 11.24 9.23 -21.84
N LEU A 16 10.32 9.49 -20.93
CA LEU A 16 8.94 9.82 -21.29
C LEU A 16 8.82 11.21 -21.89
N ALA A 17 9.66 12.17 -21.48
CA ALA A 17 9.71 13.50 -22.08
C ALA A 17 10.17 13.48 -23.55
N THR A 18 10.97 12.48 -23.93
CA THR A 18 11.47 12.33 -25.32
C THR A 18 10.57 11.46 -26.19
N LEU A 19 9.93 10.43 -25.62
CA LEU A 19 9.14 9.46 -26.37
C LEU A 19 7.64 9.76 -26.44
N VAL A 20 7.09 10.46 -25.45
CA VAL A 20 5.64 10.65 -25.33
C VAL A 20 5.26 12.08 -25.75
N PRO A 21 4.38 12.26 -26.75
CA PRO A 21 3.90 13.58 -27.14
C PRO A 21 3.18 14.30 -25.99
N ALA A 22 3.31 15.62 -25.93
CA ALA A 22 2.75 16.45 -24.87
C ALA A 22 1.23 16.28 -24.72
N ASP A 23 0.51 16.17 -25.84
CA ASP A 23 -0.94 15.94 -25.86
C ASP A 23 -1.35 14.64 -25.17
N VAL A 24 -0.54 13.58 -25.29
CA VAL A 24 -0.81 12.28 -24.67
C VAL A 24 -0.63 12.38 -23.15
N VAL A 25 0.40 13.10 -22.70
CA VAL A 25 0.62 13.38 -21.28
C VAL A 25 -0.52 14.25 -20.72
N ALA A 26 -0.95 15.28 -21.45
CA ALA A 26 -2.06 16.14 -21.05
C ALA A 26 -3.38 15.37 -20.97
N ALA A 27 -3.67 14.52 -21.96
CA ALA A 27 -4.85 13.65 -21.94
C ALA A 27 -4.83 12.68 -20.75
N GLN A 28 -3.67 12.19 -20.34
CA GLN A 28 -3.53 11.35 -19.16
C GLN A 28 -3.80 12.14 -17.87
N LEU A 29 -3.32 13.38 -17.77
CA LEU A 29 -3.61 14.26 -16.63
C LEU A 29 -5.11 14.60 -16.54
N VAL A 30 -5.80 14.72 -17.68
CA VAL A 30 -7.27 14.87 -17.72
C VAL A 30 -7.96 13.63 -17.16
N LYS A 31 -7.57 12.41 -17.59
CA LYS A 31 -8.13 11.15 -17.08
C LYS A 31 -7.94 10.98 -15.56
N LEU A 32 -6.82 11.47 -15.04
CA LEU A 32 -6.49 11.43 -13.62
C LEU A 32 -7.15 12.56 -12.81
N GLY A 33 -7.90 13.46 -13.46
CA GLY A 33 -8.58 14.59 -12.81
C GLY A 33 -7.66 15.75 -12.41
N TYR A 34 -6.42 15.78 -12.89
CA TYR A 34 -5.47 16.88 -12.65
C TYR A 34 -5.64 18.06 -13.62
N LEU A 35 -6.33 17.85 -14.74
CA LEU A 35 -6.66 18.85 -15.75
C LEU A 35 -8.13 18.69 -16.15
N ALA A 36 -8.84 19.79 -16.39
CA ALA A 36 -10.26 19.74 -16.73
C ALA A 36 -10.51 19.24 -18.17
N ASN A 37 -9.73 19.75 -19.12
CA ASN A 37 -9.73 19.36 -20.52
C ASN A 37 -8.43 19.83 -21.20
N LEU A 38 -8.21 19.43 -22.45
CA LEU A 38 -7.01 19.79 -23.23
C LEU A 38 -6.99 21.28 -23.63
N GLN A 39 -8.12 21.97 -23.59
CA GLN A 39 -8.26 23.38 -23.97
C GLN A 39 -8.04 24.35 -22.81
N THR A 40 -7.93 23.85 -21.57
CA THR A 40 -7.77 24.67 -20.37
C THR A 40 -6.31 24.70 -19.97
N ALA A 41 -5.72 25.91 -19.93
CA ALA A 41 -4.35 26.09 -19.49
C ALA A 41 -4.21 25.82 -17.98
N GLY A 42 -3.05 25.32 -17.56
CA GLY A 42 -2.69 25.11 -16.16
C GLY A 42 -2.49 23.64 -15.80
N GLY A 43 -2.91 23.25 -14.60
CA GLY A 43 -2.65 21.92 -14.05
C GLY A 43 -1.16 21.64 -13.77
N PRO A 44 -0.82 20.41 -13.38
CA PRO A 44 0.56 20.05 -13.06
C PRO A 44 1.48 20.12 -14.27
N GLY A 45 2.57 20.88 -14.16
CA GLY A 45 3.50 21.15 -15.26
C GLY A 45 3.13 22.37 -16.13
N SER A 46 2.06 23.07 -15.76
CA SER A 46 1.47 24.22 -16.48
C SER A 46 1.34 23.96 -17.98
N TRP A 47 0.31 23.18 -18.33
CA TRP A 47 -0.08 22.91 -19.70
C TRP A 47 -0.49 24.21 -20.40
N ASP A 48 0.01 24.41 -21.61
CA ASP A 48 -0.40 25.48 -22.51
C ASP A 48 -1.08 24.88 -23.76
N PRO A 49 -2.41 25.06 -23.92
CA PRO A 49 -3.17 24.59 -25.07
C PRO A 49 -2.78 25.24 -26.39
N ALA A 50 -2.22 26.45 -26.38
CA ALA A 50 -1.87 27.16 -27.61
C ALA A 50 -0.57 26.62 -28.22
N SER A 51 0.42 26.33 -27.37
CA SER A 51 1.70 25.75 -27.78
C SER A 51 1.73 24.22 -27.73
N HIS A 52 0.66 23.58 -27.24
CA HIS A 52 0.59 22.14 -27.01
C HIS A 52 1.81 21.62 -26.24
N ASN A 53 2.19 22.32 -25.17
CA ASN A 53 3.43 22.05 -24.46
C ASN A 53 3.30 22.29 -22.95
N PHE A 54 4.25 21.77 -22.19
CA PHE A 54 4.38 21.99 -20.76
C PHE A 54 5.56 22.92 -20.45
N SER A 55 5.35 23.86 -19.53
CA SER A 55 6.45 24.64 -18.96
C SER A 55 7.37 23.81 -18.07
N ASP A 56 6.81 22.83 -17.34
CA ASP A 56 7.54 21.90 -16.48
C ASP A 56 7.13 20.46 -16.77
N TRP A 57 7.90 19.84 -17.67
CA TRP A 57 7.77 18.45 -18.07
C TRP A 57 7.97 17.46 -16.91
N SER A 58 8.82 17.79 -15.94
CA SER A 58 9.14 16.88 -14.84
C SER A 58 7.93 16.67 -13.96
N THR A 59 7.26 17.76 -13.59
CA THR A 59 6.04 17.70 -12.76
C THR A 59 4.87 17.07 -13.52
N ALA A 60 4.71 17.37 -14.82
CA ALA A 60 3.66 16.77 -15.65
C ALA A 60 3.79 15.24 -15.71
N ILE A 61 4.98 14.73 -16.08
CA ILE A 61 5.24 13.29 -16.23
C ILE A 61 5.18 12.58 -14.88
N TYR A 62 5.68 13.22 -13.81
CA TYR A 62 5.65 12.64 -12.48
C TYR A 62 4.23 12.28 -12.04
N ARG A 63 3.29 13.21 -12.25
CA ARG A 63 1.88 13.02 -11.88
C ARG A 63 1.11 12.16 -12.87
N ALA A 64 1.43 12.25 -14.16
CA ALA A 64 0.74 11.49 -15.20
C ALA A 64 1.09 10.00 -15.18
N TYR A 65 2.34 9.64 -14.89
CA TYR A 65 2.84 8.26 -15.05
C TYR A 65 3.64 7.75 -13.86
N VAL A 66 4.64 8.49 -13.38
CA VAL A 66 5.61 7.96 -12.41
C VAL A 66 4.93 7.54 -11.10
N ARG A 67 3.98 8.32 -10.59
CA ARG A 67 3.22 7.96 -9.37
C ARG A 67 2.42 6.67 -9.56
N GLN A 68 1.76 6.50 -10.70
CA GLN A 68 0.97 5.31 -11.00
C GLN A 68 1.86 4.06 -11.14
N ILE A 69 3.00 4.20 -11.83
CA ILE A 69 4.00 3.13 -11.98
C ILE A 69 4.60 2.77 -10.62
N GLY A 70 4.93 3.77 -9.81
CA GLY A 70 5.44 3.59 -8.45
C GLY A 70 4.46 2.85 -7.55
N ALA A 71 3.18 3.22 -7.57
CA ALA A 71 2.13 2.52 -6.84
C ALA A 71 2.01 1.05 -7.28
N GLY A 72 2.05 0.79 -8.60
CA GLY A 72 2.05 -0.57 -9.15
C GLY A 72 3.28 -1.39 -8.72
N ALA A 73 4.47 -0.80 -8.72
CA ALA A 73 5.71 -1.45 -8.30
C ALA A 73 5.68 -1.81 -6.80
N VAL A 74 5.15 -0.93 -5.95
CA VAL A 74 4.96 -1.20 -4.52
C VAL A 74 3.95 -2.34 -4.31
N ALA A 75 2.82 -2.30 -5.02
CA ALA A 75 1.83 -3.37 -4.97
C ALA A 75 2.44 -4.72 -5.38
N ALA A 76 3.17 -4.77 -6.49
CA ALA A 76 3.85 -5.99 -6.97
C ALA A 76 4.87 -6.52 -5.95
N GLY A 77 5.69 -5.65 -5.36
CA GLY A 77 6.63 -6.02 -4.29
C GLY A 77 5.93 -6.60 -3.05
N GLY A 78 4.78 -6.02 -2.68
CA GLY A 78 3.90 -6.53 -1.63
C GLY A 78 3.39 -7.93 -1.95
N PHE A 79 2.82 -8.15 -3.13
CA PHE A 79 2.32 -9.46 -3.56
C PHE A 79 3.42 -10.53 -3.61
N ILE A 80 4.59 -10.22 -4.19
CA ILE A 80 5.71 -11.17 -4.26
C ILE A 80 6.14 -11.60 -2.85
N THR A 81 6.20 -10.63 -1.93
CA THR A 81 6.58 -10.93 -0.55
C THR A 81 5.51 -11.75 0.15
N LEU A 82 4.23 -11.42 -0.07
CA LEU A 82 3.10 -12.22 0.41
C LEU A 82 3.22 -13.67 -0.04
N PHE A 83 3.38 -13.92 -1.34
CA PHE A 83 3.57 -15.27 -1.87
C PHE A 83 4.75 -16.01 -1.21
N LYS A 84 5.88 -15.33 -1.01
CA LYS A 84 7.05 -15.90 -0.31
C LYS A 84 6.84 -16.11 1.19
N THR A 85 5.86 -15.45 1.81
CA THR A 85 5.52 -15.60 3.23
C THR A 85 4.46 -16.66 3.50
N ILE A 86 3.70 -17.12 2.49
CA ILE A 86 2.67 -18.17 2.64
C ILE A 86 3.18 -19.40 3.40
N PRO A 87 4.36 -19.99 3.10
CA PRO A 87 4.84 -21.17 3.82
C PRO A 87 5.06 -20.92 5.31
N THR A 88 5.60 -19.75 5.66
CA THR A 88 5.83 -19.32 7.04
C THR A 88 4.53 -19.04 7.78
N ILE A 89 3.54 -18.46 7.10
CA ILE A 89 2.20 -18.24 7.66
C ILE A 89 1.56 -19.59 8.00
N ILE A 90 1.59 -20.55 7.07
CA ILE A 90 1.02 -21.89 7.27
C ILE A 90 1.69 -22.61 8.45
N SER A 91 3.03 -22.58 8.55
CA SER A 91 3.74 -23.23 9.66
C SER A 91 3.40 -22.59 11.01
N SER A 92 3.32 -21.25 11.07
CA SER A 92 2.97 -20.50 12.27
C SER A 92 1.54 -20.75 12.72
N PHE A 93 0.60 -20.82 11.77
CA PHE A 93 -0.80 -21.11 12.05
C PHE A 93 -0.97 -22.55 12.58
N LYS A 94 -0.30 -23.53 11.95
CA LYS A 94 -0.26 -24.92 12.41
C LYS A 94 0.33 -25.04 13.82
N GLY A 95 1.40 -24.29 14.12
CA GLY A 95 1.97 -24.21 15.46
C GLY A 95 1.01 -23.63 16.50
N SER A 96 0.29 -22.56 16.13
CA SER A 96 -0.67 -21.87 17.00
C SER A 96 -1.90 -22.73 17.32
N LEU A 97 -2.45 -23.44 16.33
CA LEU A 97 -3.52 -24.43 16.51
C LEU A 97 -3.07 -25.61 17.39
N GLY A 98 -1.82 -26.06 17.19
CA GLY A 98 -1.21 -27.11 18.03
C GLY A 98 -1.02 -26.67 19.49
N ALA A 99 -0.72 -25.39 19.74
CA ALA A 99 -0.61 -24.83 21.08
C ALA A 99 -1.98 -24.73 21.77
N ILE A 100 -3.02 -24.26 21.06
CA ILE A 100 -4.40 -24.16 21.58
C ILE A 100 -4.95 -25.55 21.97
N ASN A 101 -4.70 -26.57 21.16
CA ASN A 101 -5.09 -27.95 21.49
C ASN A 101 -4.35 -28.52 22.71
N LYS A 102 -3.12 -28.04 23.00
CA LYS A 102 -2.32 -28.44 24.17
C LYS A 102 -2.64 -27.64 25.43
N THR A 103 -3.27 -26.47 25.31
CA THR A 103 -3.72 -25.65 26.46
C THR A 103 -4.82 -26.33 27.28
N GLY A 104 -5.50 -27.34 26.73
CA GLY A 104 -6.44 -28.18 27.49
C GLY A 104 -5.78 -29.05 28.56
N ASN A 105 -4.45 -29.24 28.55
CA ASN A 105 -3.79 -30.25 29.39
C ASN A 105 -2.55 -29.79 30.19
N ASN A 106 -2.24 -28.49 30.27
CA ASN A 106 -1.09 -28.02 31.08
C ASN A 106 -1.37 -26.66 31.74
N GLN A 107 -1.88 -26.70 32.97
CA GLN A 107 -2.20 -25.53 33.79
C GLN A 107 -1.02 -24.85 34.49
N ASN A 108 0.25 -25.27 34.33
CA ASN A 108 1.35 -24.68 35.11
C ASN A 108 2.67 -24.58 34.33
N MET A 109 2.75 -23.67 33.36
CA MET A 109 4.04 -23.10 32.97
C MET A 109 4.00 -21.59 33.17
N VAL A 110 4.84 -21.12 34.10
CA VAL A 110 5.08 -19.70 34.36
C VAL A 110 5.72 -19.12 33.11
N VAL A 111 4.90 -18.56 32.22
CA VAL A 111 5.38 -17.86 31.03
C VAL A 111 6.09 -16.57 31.48
N PRO A 112 7.37 -16.36 31.14
CA PRO A 112 8.10 -15.15 31.48
C PRO A 112 7.37 -13.91 30.94
N ARG A 113 7.41 -12.79 31.67
CA ARG A 113 6.66 -11.56 31.34
C ARG A 113 6.98 -11.00 29.95
N THR A 114 8.11 -11.36 29.37
CA THR A 114 8.59 -10.98 28.04
C THR A 114 7.97 -11.76 26.88
N GLU A 115 7.31 -12.90 27.14
CA GLU A 115 6.71 -13.77 26.10
C GLU A 115 5.18 -13.78 26.15
N ARG A 116 4.57 -12.85 26.89
CA ARG A 116 3.12 -12.75 26.98
C ARG A 116 2.59 -11.99 25.76
N ASP A 117 2.31 -12.74 24.70
CA ASP A 117 1.58 -12.25 23.54
C ASP A 117 0.15 -11.79 23.90
N LEU A 118 -0.40 -10.90 23.08
CA LEU A 118 -1.78 -10.47 23.22
C LEU A 118 -2.72 -11.68 23.06
N ASN A 119 -3.71 -11.80 23.94
CA ASN A 119 -4.69 -12.87 23.84
C ASN A 119 -5.37 -12.82 22.45
N ILE A 120 -5.33 -13.95 21.72
CA ILE A 120 -5.90 -14.07 20.38
C ILE A 120 -7.38 -13.62 20.31
N LYS A 121 -8.12 -13.75 21.42
CA LYS A 121 -9.50 -13.25 21.53
C LYS A 121 -9.58 -11.73 21.40
N ILE A 122 -8.66 -11.00 22.04
CA ILE A 122 -8.61 -9.52 21.99
C ILE A 122 -8.33 -9.07 20.56
N VAL A 123 -7.41 -9.73 19.87
CA VAL A 123 -7.08 -9.44 18.46
C VAL A 123 -8.27 -9.73 17.55
N GLY A 124 -8.94 -10.87 17.72
CA GLY A 124 -10.12 -11.24 16.95
C GLY A 124 -11.27 -10.24 17.11
N PHE A 125 -11.63 -9.91 18.36
CA PHE A 125 -12.66 -8.91 18.64
C PHE A 125 -12.27 -7.52 18.16
N GLY A 126 -11.00 -7.12 18.30
CA GLY A 126 -10.48 -5.84 17.80
C GLY A 126 -10.60 -5.71 16.28
N SER A 127 -10.26 -6.76 15.53
CA SER A 127 -10.41 -6.80 14.06
C SER A 127 -11.88 -6.71 13.64
N ILE A 128 -12.78 -7.42 14.30
CA ILE A 128 -14.23 -7.35 14.02
C ILE A 128 -14.77 -5.94 14.32
N ALA A 129 -14.38 -5.37 15.46
CA ALA A 129 -14.77 -4.01 15.84
C ALA A 129 -14.25 -2.98 14.82
N LEU A 130 -13.05 -3.16 14.28
CA LEU A 130 -12.49 -2.30 13.24
C LEU A 130 -13.30 -2.37 11.94
N ILE A 131 -13.68 -3.58 11.49
CA ILE A 131 -14.52 -3.76 10.29
C ILE A 131 -15.87 -3.07 10.48
N LEU A 132 -16.50 -3.25 11.65
CA LEU A 132 -17.77 -2.62 11.98
C LEU A 132 -17.64 -1.10 11.99
N LEU A 133 -16.58 -0.57 12.58
CA LEU A 133 -16.30 0.86 12.64
C LEU A 133 -16.12 1.46 11.24
N MET A 134 -15.37 0.79 10.34
CA MET A 134 -15.21 1.24 8.95
C MET A 134 -16.54 1.22 8.18
N THR A 135 -17.45 0.31 8.52
CA THR A 135 -18.76 0.21 7.89
C THR A 135 -19.68 1.37 8.29
N ILE A 136 -19.58 1.84 9.54
CA ILE A 136 -20.43 2.90 10.11
C ILE A 136 -19.89 4.29 9.77
N LEU A 137 -18.57 4.45 9.61
CA LEU A 137 -17.97 5.76 9.36
C LEU A 137 -18.39 6.36 7.99
N PRO A 138 -18.91 7.61 7.96
CA PRO A 138 -19.34 8.25 6.72
C PRO A 138 -18.17 8.68 5.83
N GLN A 139 -16.98 8.87 6.40
CA GLN A 139 -15.77 9.27 5.68
C GLN A 139 -15.12 8.14 4.86
N VAL A 140 -15.58 6.89 5.01
CA VAL A 140 -15.04 5.74 4.27
C VAL A 140 -15.65 5.69 2.87
N PRO A 141 -14.83 5.63 1.79
CA PRO A 141 -15.31 5.51 0.42
C PRO A 141 -16.22 4.29 0.23
N GLY A 142 -17.37 4.47 -0.41
CA GLY A 142 -18.30 3.39 -0.73
C GLY A 142 -19.76 3.85 -0.70
N GLU A 143 -20.48 3.62 -1.80
CA GLU A 143 -21.87 4.06 -1.97
C GLU A 143 -22.90 3.15 -1.26
N GLY A 144 -22.45 2.03 -0.68
CA GLY A 144 -23.32 1.09 0.04
C GLY A 144 -22.64 0.37 1.21
N ILE A 145 -23.47 -0.07 2.17
CA ILE A 145 -23.03 -0.81 3.37
C ILE A 145 -22.22 -2.05 3.01
N LEU A 146 -22.63 -2.76 1.95
CA LEU A 146 -21.92 -3.94 1.46
C LEU A 146 -20.52 -3.59 0.95
N SER A 147 -20.36 -2.47 0.24
CA SER A 147 -19.07 -2.00 -0.27
C SER A 147 -18.13 -1.63 0.88
N LYS A 148 -18.64 -0.91 1.89
CA LYS A 148 -17.85 -0.56 3.09
C LYS A 148 -17.46 -1.77 3.93
N LEU A 149 -18.33 -2.78 4.04
CA LEU A 149 -18.02 -4.04 4.71
C LEU A 149 -16.90 -4.80 4.00
N VAL A 150 -17.02 -4.97 2.67
CA VAL A 150 -15.98 -5.61 1.85
C VAL A 150 -14.66 -4.85 1.96
N LEU A 151 -14.70 -3.51 1.96
CA LEU A 151 -13.52 -2.67 2.14
C LEU A 151 -12.90 -2.86 3.53
N GLY A 152 -13.70 -2.90 4.60
CA GLY A 152 -13.23 -3.18 5.96
C GLY A 152 -12.57 -4.55 6.09
N ILE A 153 -13.16 -5.59 5.47
CA ILE A 153 -12.57 -6.92 5.42
C ILE A 153 -11.23 -6.89 4.68
N LEU A 154 -11.16 -6.22 3.52
CA LEU A 154 -9.93 -6.05 2.76
C LEU A 154 -8.86 -5.31 3.56
N VAL A 155 -9.22 -4.27 4.32
CA VAL A 155 -8.29 -3.52 5.16
C VAL A 155 -7.69 -4.39 6.25
N VAL A 156 -8.50 -5.19 6.96
CA VAL A 156 -7.98 -6.14 7.96
C VAL A 156 -7.11 -7.20 7.30
N LEU A 157 -7.55 -7.74 6.16
CA LEU A 157 -6.82 -8.80 5.45
C LEU A 157 -5.47 -8.31 4.92
N PHE A 158 -5.46 -7.22 4.14
CA PHE A 158 -4.24 -6.63 3.63
C PHE A 158 -3.38 -6.04 4.74
N GLY A 159 -3.97 -5.43 5.76
CA GLY A 159 -3.25 -4.95 6.94
C GLY A 159 -2.50 -6.07 7.66
N ALA A 160 -3.16 -7.21 7.90
CA ALA A 160 -2.52 -8.39 8.48
C ALA A 160 -1.35 -8.88 7.60
N PHE A 161 -1.53 -8.94 6.29
CA PHE A 161 -0.46 -9.33 5.37
C PHE A 161 0.71 -8.35 5.37
N PHE A 162 0.46 -7.04 5.31
CA PHE A 162 1.51 -6.04 5.38
C PHE A 162 2.28 -6.09 6.70
N VAL A 163 1.60 -6.31 7.82
CA VAL A 163 2.25 -6.49 9.13
C VAL A 163 3.13 -7.74 9.13
N THR A 164 2.68 -8.88 8.57
CA THR A 164 3.51 -10.09 8.50
C THR A 164 4.77 -9.90 7.64
N VAL A 165 4.64 -9.21 6.51
CA VAL A 165 5.76 -8.87 5.62
C VAL A 165 6.74 -7.93 6.31
N SER A 166 6.23 -6.86 6.91
CA SER A 166 7.03 -5.89 7.66
C SER A 166 7.76 -6.55 8.84
N SER A 167 7.07 -7.41 9.60
CA SER A 167 7.64 -8.13 10.74
C SER A 167 8.78 -9.06 10.33
N ARG A 168 8.65 -9.75 9.19
CA ARG A 168 9.74 -10.59 8.66
C ARG A 168 10.97 -9.77 8.25
N ILE A 169 10.77 -8.65 7.56
CA ILE A 169 11.87 -7.77 7.14
C ILE A 169 12.57 -7.16 8.37
N VAL A 170 11.79 -6.68 9.34
CA VAL A 170 12.29 -6.17 10.61
C VAL A 170 13.00 -7.25 11.42
N GLY A 171 12.47 -8.47 11.44
CA GLY A 171 13.08 -9.60 12.15
C GLY A 171 14.39 -10.08 11.54
N LEU A 172 14.61 -9.88 10.24
CA LEU A 172 15.84 -10.26 9.54
C LEU A 172 16.90 -9.16 9.50
N ILE A 173 16.48 -7.89 9.36
CA ILE A 173 17.37 -6.77 9.04
C ILE A 173 17.38 -5.71 10.16
N GLY A 174 16.43 -5.75 11.09
CA GLY A 174 16.27 -4.79 12.18
C GLY A 174 15.14 -3.78 11.95
N SER A 175 14.64 -3.18 13.03
CA SER A 175 13.50 -2.25 13.00
C SER A 175 13.75 -0.98 12.20
N SER A 176 15.02 -0.56 12.05
CA SER A 176 15.45 0.59 11.25
C SER A 176 15.16 0.46 9.75
N ASN A 177 14.92 -0.77 9.27
CA ASN A 177 14.58 -1.05 7.87
C ASN A 177 13.11 -1.43 7.67
N ASN A 178 12.24 -1.09 8.63
CA ASN A 178 10.80 -1.30 8.48
C ASN A 178 10.29 -0.54 7.23
N PRO A 179 9.65 -1.22 6.26
CA PRO A 179 9.18 -0.62 5.02
C PRO A 179 8.02 0.39 5.18
N ILE A 180 7.58 0.66 6.41
CA ILE A 180 6.50 1.63 6.73
C ILE A 180 6.69 2.97 6.03
N SER A 181 7.90 3.54 6.03
CA SER A 181 8.15 4.86 5.43
C SER A 181 8.02 4.86 3.91
N GLY A 182 8.23 3.72 3.25
CA GLY A 182 8.07 3.58 1.80
C GLY A 182 6.61 3.45 1.37
N MET A 183 5.76 2.81 2.19
CA MET A 183 4.34 2.65 1.88
C MET A 183 3.56 3.95 1.96
N THR A 184 3.89 4.84 2.91
CA THR A 184 3.16 6.11 3.08
C THR A 184 3.29 7.05 1.87
N ILE A 185 4.39 6.98 1.11
CA ILE A 185 4.59 7.82 -0.08
C ILE A 185 3.75 7.35 -1.28
N ALA A 186 3.31 6.09 -1.28
CA ALA A 186 2.48 5.53 -2.35
C ALA A 186 0.97 5.79 -2.17
N THR A 187 0.53 6.21 -0.98
CA THR A 187 -0.87 6.57 -0.67
C THR A 187 -1.05 8.08 -0.83
#